data_AF-A0A7S3ADL4-F1
#
_entry.id   AF-A0A7S3ADL4-F1
#
_cell.length_a   1.000
_cell.length_b   1.000
_cell.length_c   1.000
_cell.angle_alpha   90.00
_cell.angle_beta   90.00
_cell.angle_gamma   90.00
#
_symmetry.space_group_name_H-M   'P 1'
#
loop_
_entity.id
_entity.type
_entity.pdbx_description
1 polymer ?
#
loop_
_entity_poly.entity_id
_entity_poly.type
_entity_poly.pdbx_seq_one_letter_code
_entity_poly.pdbx_strand_id
1 'polypeptide(L)'
;TTPVSPHGLIGQTFDKDDVAVDGALDDYTGTAIDRRSRVVVTKAMGEGAIEGVAEDYEIDPKNPFSTSFKFSRFGLAMAPPRNISVLSGRKRKIIQTKGIVRSASAEHDITDAVAADLANPMAAVGAASPSAL
;
A
#
# COMPACT_ATOMS: atom_id res chain seq x y z
N THR A 1 -13.05 -14.97 10.84
CA THR A 1 -12.62 -13.74 10.12
C THR A 1 -11.83 -12.88 11.10
N THR A 2 -10.89 -12.07 10.62
CA THR A 2 -10.07 -11.16 11.44
C THR A 2 -10.35 -9.71 11.04
N PRO A 3 -10.00 -8.70 11.86
CA PRO A 3 -10.10 -7.30 11.46
C PRO A 3 -9.43 -7.11 10.11
N VAL A 4 -10.18 -6.56 9.15
CA VAL A 4 -9.71 -6.49 7.77
C VAL A 4 -8.45 -5.64 7.70
N SER A 5 -7.49 -6.09 6.90
CA SER A 5 -6.40 -5.24 6.44
C SER A 5 -6.84 -4.67 5.11
N PRO A 6 -7.32 -3.41 5.07
CA PRO A 6 -7.79 -2.80 3.83
C PRO A 6 -6.64 -2.76 2.82
N HIS A 7 -6.90 -3.23 1.62
CA HIS A 7 -5.93 -3.19 0.52
C HIS A 7 -6.64 -3.28 -0.83
N GLY A 8 -5.89 -2.92 -1.87
CA GLY A 8 -6.26 -3.13 -3.27
C GLY A 8 -5.18 -3.93 -3.99
N LEU A 9 -4.76 -3.46 -5.17
CA LEU A 9 -3.59 -4.03 -5.83
C LEU A 9 -2.34 -3.92 -4.94
N ILE A 10 -2.18 -2.78 -4.27
CA ILE A 10 -1.12 -2.52 -3.29
C ILE A 10 -1.59 -2.95 -1.90
N GLY A 11 -0.65 -3.52 -1.11
CA GLY A 11 -0.86 -3.86 0.30
C GLY A 11 -1.32 -5.30 0.55
N GLN A 12 -1.47 -6.13 -0.48
CA GLN A 12 -1.94 -7.51 -0.33
C GLN A 12 -1.04 -8.37 0.57
N THR A 13 0.28 -8.13 0.56
CA THR A 13 1.24 -8.84 1.43
C THR A 13 1.14 -8.42 2.91
N PHE A 14 0.39 -7.36 3.21
CA PHE A 14 0.16 -6.86 4.56
C PHE A 14 -1.26 -7.21 5.03
N ASP A 15 -1.64 -8.47 4.83
CA ASP A 15 -2.94 -9.02 5.24
C ASP A 15 -2.84 -9.98 6.45
N LYS A 16 -1.65 -10.01 7.08
CA LYS A 16 -1.30 -10.77 8.30
C LYS A 16 -1.07 -12.27 8.07
N ASP A 17 -0.90 -12.71 6.82
CA ASP A 17 -0.58 -14.11 6.49
C ASP A 17 0.91 -14.48 6.70
N ASP A 18 1.78 -13.49 6.88
CA ASP A 18 3.25 -13.58 7.02
C ASP A 18 3.97 -14.28 5.83
N VAL A 19 3.33 -14.31 4.66
CA VAL A 19 3.86 -14.92 3.43
C VAL A 19 3.99 -13.86 2.33
N ALA A 20 5.20 -13.63 1.87
CA ALA A 20 5.44 -12.90 0.62
C ALA A 20 5.28 -13.86 -0.56
N VAL A 21 4.71 -13.36 -1.66
CA VAL A 21 4.63 -14.09 -2.92
C VAL A 21 5.26 -13.23 -3.99
N ASP A 22 6.31 -13.74 -4.64
CA ASP A 22 6.95 -13.06 -5.76
C ASP A 22 6.20 -13.48 -7.05
N GLY A 23 5.65 -12.49 -7.75
CA GLY A 23 4.85 -12.69 -8.95
C GLY A 23 5.69 -12.86 -10.19
N ALA A 24 5.02 -12.99 -11.33
CA ALA A 24 5.67 -12.99 -12.63
C ALA A 24 6.43 -11.66 -12.87
N LEU A 25 7.60 -11.77 -13.50
CA LEU A 25 8.43 -10.63 -13.89
C LEU A 25 8.56 -10.60 -15.41
N ASP A 26 8.64 -9.39 -15.95
CA ASP A 26 8.97 -9.18 -17.35
C ASP A 26 10.47 -9.41 -17.63
N ASP A 27 10.77 -9.64 -18.90
CA ASP A 27 12.15 -9.62 -19.39
C ASP A 27 12.61 -8.18 -19.61
N TYR A 28 13.38 -7.66 -18.66
CA TYR A 28 13.91 -6.31 -18.69
C TYR A 28 15.21 -6.17 -19.50
N THR A 29 15.70 -7.22 -20.17
CA THR A 29 16.88 -7.13 -21.03
C THR A 29 16.62 -6.27 -22.28
N GLY A 30 15.37 -6.27 -22.76
CA GLY A 30 14.86 -5.40 -23.81
C GLY A 30 15.40 -5.71 -25.22
N THR A 31 14.59 -5.39 -26.23
CA THR A 31 14.99 -5.47 -27.64
C THR A 31 15.67 -4.18 -28.05
N ALA A 32 16.88 -4.26 -28.63
CA ALA A 32 17.58 -3.08 -29.13
C ALA A 32 16.82 -2.43 -30.30
N ILE A 33 16.60 -1.13 -30.21
CA ILE A 33 15.98 -0.33 -31.30
C ILE A 33 17.05 0.48 -32.04
N ASP A 34 18.06 0.94 -31.32
CA ASP A 34 19.25 1.57 -31.89
C ASP A 34 20.49 1.23 -31.03
N ARG A 35 21.63 1.87 -31.32
CA ARG A 35 22.91 1.61 -30.61
C ARG A 35 22.91 2.03 -29.13
N ARG A 36 21.90 2.74 -28.65
CA ARG A 36 21.79 3.32 -27.31
C ARG A 36 20.45 3.03 -26.63
N SER A 37 19.43 2.61 -27.38
CA SER A 37 18.05 2.46 -26.90
C SER A 37 17.57 1.01 -26.97
N ARG A 38 16.85 0.58 -25.94
CA ARG A 38 16.16 -0.72 -25.87
C ARG A 38 14.70 -0.51 -25.50
N VAL A 39 13.82 -1.36 -26.00
CA VAL A 39 12.40 -1.41 -25.60
C VAL A 39 12.08 -2.71 -24.90
N VAL A 40 11.35 -2.57 -23.80
CA VAL A 40 10.78 -3.66 -23.00
C VAL A 40 9.28 -3.65 -23.22
N VAL A 41 8.70 -4.81 -23.51
CA VAL A 41 7.24 -4.99 -23.57
C VAL A 41 6.81 -5.64 -22.26
N THR A 42 6.03 -4.92 -21.47
CA THR A 42 5.50 -5.39 -20.19
C THR A 42 4.25 -6.25 -20.39
N LYS A 43 4.20 -7.41 -19.76
CA LYS A 43 3.10 -8.38 -19.84
C LYS A 43 2.83 -9.11 -18.53
N ALA A 44 3.84 -9.27 -17.67
CA ALA A 44 3.76 -10.13 -16.51
C ALA A 44 2.81 -9.62 -15.41
N MET A 45 2.69 -8.29 -15.27
CA MET A 45 1.76 -7.61 -14.35
C MET A 45 1.79 -8.08 -12.89
N GLY A 46 2.86 -8.76 -12.46
CA GLY A 46 2.96 -9.34 -11.11
C GLY A 46 1.99 -10.50 -10.86
N GLU A 47 1.42 -11.10 -11.92
CA GLU A 47 0.48 -12.21 -11.79
C GLU A 47 1.06 -13.38 -10.99
N GLY A 48 0.18 -14.10 -10.30
CA GLY A 48 0.56 -15.17 -9.39
C GLY A 48 0.97 -14.69 -7.99
N ALA A 49 1.26 -13.40 -7.78
CA ALA A 49 1.41 -12.81 -6.45
C ALA A 49 0.17 -12.05 -5.95
N ILE A 50 -0.67 -11.59 -6.89
CA ILE A 50 -1.93 -10.88 -6.62
C ILE A 50 -3.12 -11.86 -6.67
N GLU A 51 -4.22 -11.54 -5.99
CA GLU A 51 -5.47 -12.28 -6.16
C GLU A 51 -6.07 -12.03 -7.56
N GLY A 52 -6.22 -13.08 -8.37
CA GLY A 52 -6.75 -12.93 -9.73
C GLY A 52 -5.74 -12.33 -10.70
N VAL A 53 -6.23 -11.47 -11.61
CA VAL A 53 -5.46 -10.85 -12.71
C VAL A 53 -5.60 -9.33 -12.68
N ALA A 54 -4.78 -8.61 -13.45
CA ALA A 54 -4.77 -7.13 -13.42
C ALA A 54 -6.14 -6.51 -13.74
N GLU A 55 -6.91 -7.11 -14.65
CA GLU A 55 -8.23 -6.67 -15.06
C GLU A 55 -9.26 -6.72 -13.92
N ASP A 56 -9.07 -7.61 -12.94
CA ASP A 56 -9.95 -7.72 -11.77
C ASP A 56 -9.83 -6.51 -10.80
N TYR A 57 -8.83 -5.64 -11.03
CA TYR A 57 -8.56 -4.42 -10.26
C TYR A 57 -8.90 -3.14 -11.03
N GLU A 58 -9.43 -3.23 -12.25
CA GLU A 58 -9.82 -2.05 -13.01
C GLU A 58 -10.94 -1.27 -12.31
N ILE A 59 -10.80 0.05 -12.35
CA ILE A 59 -11.76 1.00 -11.80
C ILE A 59 -12.56 1.60 -12.97
N ASP A 60 -13.86 1.84 -12.76
CA ASP A 60 -14.70 2.51 -13.74
C ASP A 60 -14.11 3.90 -14.09
N PRO A 61 -13.76 4.16 -15.36
CA PRO A 61 -13.20 5.45 -15.77
C PRO A 61 -14.15 6.63 -15.54
N LYS A 62 -15.46 6.39 -15.41
CA LYS A 62 -16.44 7.42 -15.05
C LYS A 62 -16.38 7.80 -13.57
N ASN A 63 -15.80 6.96 -12.73
CA ASN A 63 -15.61 7.19 -11.31
C ASN A 63 -14.17 6.81 -10.88
N PRO A 64 -13.17 7.62 -11.27
CA PRO A 64 -11.75 7.28 -11.12
C PRO A 64 -11.28 7.15 -9.67
N PHE A 65 -12.08 7.58 -8.69
CA PHE A 65 -11.79 7.49 -7.26
C PHE A 65 -12.57 6.37 -6.56
N SER A 66 -13.28 5.54 -7.33
CA SER A 66 -13.99 4.40 -6.79
C SER A 66 -13.01 3.39 -6.18
N THR A 67 -13.35 2.89 -5.00
CA THR A 67 -12.68 1.73 -4.40
C THR A 67 -13.36 0.42 -4.77
N SER A 68 -14.33 0.43 -5.68
CA SER A 68 -15.09 -0.76 -6.09
C SER A 68 -14.39 -1.48 -7.23
N PHE A 69 -13.81 -2.64 -6.91
CA PHE A 69 -13.24 -3.63 -7.82
C PHE A 69 -13.30 -5.00 -7.10
N LYS A 70 -13.08 -6.10 -7.82
CA LYS A 70 -13.44 -7.46 -7.37
C LYS A 70 -12.81 -7.88 -6.03
N PHE A 71 -11.54 -7.53 -5.83
CA PHE A 71 -10.78 -7.85 -4.62
C PHE A 71 -10.60 -6.67 -3.67
N SER A 72 -11.46 -5.66 -3.77
CA SER A 72 -11.42 -4.51 -2.87
C SER A 72 -11.74 -4.93 -1.44
N ARG A 73 -10.88 -4.51 -0.51
CA ARG A 73 -11.12 -4.64 0.94
C ARG A 73 -11.35 -3.29 1.62
N PHE A 74 -11.48 -2.21 0.85
CA PHE A 74 -11.76 -0.89 1.40
C PHE A 74 -13.17 -0.83 1.98
N GLY A 75 -13.32 -0.26 3.18
CA GLY A 75 -14.61 -0.06 3.85
C GLY A 75 -15.23 -1.32 4.48
N LEU A 76 -14.57 -2.48 4.41
CA LEU A 76 -15.00 -3.67 5.14
C LEU A 76 -14.58 -3.57 6.62
N ALA A 77 -15.33 -4.21 7.53
CA ALA A 77 -14.90 -4.34 8.93
C ALA A 77 -14.07 -5.61 9.16
N MET A 78 -14.47 -6.70 8.50
CA MET A 78 -13.82 -8.01 8.61
C MET A 78 -13.73 -8.68 7.26
N ALA A 79 -12.59 -9.32 7.00
CA ALA A 79 -12.39 -10.19 5.85
C ALA A 79 -11.39 -11.30 6.22
N PRO A 80 -11.44 -12.48 5.59
CA PRO A 80 -10.33 -13.40 5.64
C PRO A 80 -9.08 -12.79 4.97
N PRO A 81 -7.86 -13.20 5.38
CA PRO A 81 -6.65 -12.99 4.60
C PRO A 81 -6.83 -13.52 3.17
N ARG A 82 -5.97 -13.06 2.25
CA ARG A 82 -5.97 -13.54 0.87
C ARG A 82 -5.72 -15.03 0.82
N ASN A 83 -6.25 -15.67 -0.22
CA ASN A 83 -6.07 -17.10 -0.35
C ASN A 83 -4.71 -17.42 -0.99
N ILE A 84 -3.67 -17.60 -0.18
CA ILE A 84 -2.31 -17.93 -0.66
C ILE A 84 -2.28 -19.25 -1.46
N SER A 85 -3.22 -20.17 -1.21
CA SER A 85 -3.20 -21.48 -1.90
C SER A 85 -3.46 -21.35 -3.41
N VAL A 86 -4.18 -20.32 -3.84
CA VAL A 86 -4.46 -20.06 -5.26
C VAL A 86 -3.40 -19.19 -5.94
N LEU A 87 -2.47 -18.62 -5.17
CA LEU A 87 -1.35 -17.84 -5.68
C LEU A 87 -0.26 -18.77 -6.22
N SER A 88 0.07 -18.61 -7.50
CA SER A 88 1.03 -19.44 -8.25
C SER A 88 2.48 -18.95 -8.16
N GLY A 89 2.69 -17.72 -7.68
CA GLY A 89 4.02 -17.12 -7.54
C GLY A 89 4.89 -17.81 -6.49
N ARG A 90 6.16 -17.38 -6.42
CA ARG A 90 7.13 -17.97 -5.50
C ARG A 90 6.88 -17.50 -4.08
N LYS A 91 6.53 -18.44 -3.19
CA LYS A 91 6.25 -18.15 -1.77
C LYS A 91 7.53 -18.02 -0.96
N ARG A 92 7.60 -17.00 -0.11
CA ARG A 92 8.69 -16.76 0.84
C ARG A 92 8.12 -16.35 2.19
N LYS A 93 8.77 -16.81 3.26
CA LYS A 93 8.40 -16.40 4.61
C LYS A 93 8.94 -15.00 4.88
N ILE A 94 8.09 -14.11 5.40
CA ILE A 94 8.53 -12.77 5.79
C ILE A 94 9.30 -12.87 7.11
N ILE A 95 10.52 -12.31 7.13
CA ILE A 95 11.29 -12.15 8.36
C ILE A 95 10.74 -10.90 9.07
N GLN A 96 10.16 -11.11 10.23
CA GLN A 96 9.56 -10.05 11.03
C GLN A 96 10.66 -9.27 11.76
N THR A 97 10.88 -8.03 11.36
CA THR A 97 11.76 -7.11 12.07
C THR A 97 10.92 -6.23 12.99
N LYS A 98 11.39 -6.03 14.24
CA LYS A 98 10.73 -5.18 15.22
C LYS A 98 10.53 -3.76 14.65
N GLY A 99 9.32 -3.23 14.74
CA GLY A 99 8.97 -1.89 14.27
C GLY A 99 8.43 -1.81 12.84
N ILE A 100 8.38 -2.92 12.10
CA ILE A 100 7.76 -2.96 10.76
C ILE A 100 6.24 -3.17 10.89
N VAL A 101 5.46 -2.40 10.13
CA VAL A 101 4.00 -2.53 10.03
C VAL A 101 3.61 -3.91 9.47
N ARG A 102 2.65 -4.56 10.13
CA ARG A 102 2.22 -5.93 9.80
C ARG A 102 0.96 -6.00 8.95
N SER A 103 0.26 -4.88 8.84
CA SER A 103 -1.02 -4.79 8.17
C SER A 103 -1.17 -3.46 7.46
N ALA A 104 -1.78 -3.49 6.27
CA ALA A 104 -2.22 -2.28 5.61
C ALA A 104 -3.31 -1.58 6.44
N SER A 105 -3.33 -0.24 6.41
CA SER A 105 -4.33 0.62 7.04
C SER A 105 -4.89 1.59 6.00
N ALA A 106 -6.15 1.99 6.19
CA ALA A 106 -6.79 3.07 5.44
C ALA A 106 -6.94 4.35 6.27
N GLU A 107 -6.40 4.35 7.49
CA GLU A 107 -6.38 5.49 8.39
C GLU A 107 -5.17 6.36 8.10
N HIS A 108 -5.36 7.68 8.19
CA HIS A 108 -4.28 8.64 8.07
C HIS A 108 -3.39 8.53 9.31
N ASP A 109 -2.09 8.32 9.11
CA ASP A 109 -1.14 8.40 10.21
C ASP A 109 -0.96 9.89 10.56
N ILE A 110 -1.63 10.34 11.61
CA ILE A 110 -1.51 11.73 12.08
C ILE A 110 -0.18 11.93 12.83
N THR A 111 0.54 10.85 13.17
CA THR A 111 1.64 10.93 14.14
C THR A 111 2.95 11.50 13.60
N ASP A 112 3.16 11.52 12.29
CA ASP A 112 4.41 12.03 11.69
C ASP A 112 4.43 13.55 11.45
N ALA A 113 3.27 14.21 11.35
CA ALA A 113 3.20 15.64 10.98
C ALA A 113 3.04 16.60 12.17
N VAL A 114 2.50 16.15 13.32
CA VAL A 114 2.19 17.03 14.48
C VAL A 114 3.11 16.83 15.68
N ALA A 115 3.95 15.79 15.68
CA ALA A 115 4.88 15.54 16.79
C ALA A 115 6.01 16.58 16.88
N ALA A 116 6.33 17.28 15.80
CA ALA A 116 7.35 18.34 15.80
C ALA A 116 6.84 19.69 16.34
N ASP A 117 5.54 19.99 16.21
CA ASP A 117 5.00 21.32 16.55
C ASP A 117 4.44 21.40 17.98
N LEU A 118 4.00 20.27 18.56
CA LEU A 118 3.55 20.21 19.96
C LEU A 118 4.71 20.16 20.97
N ALA A 119 5.96 20.06 20.51
CA ALA A 119 7.13 20.00 21.37
C ALA A 119 7.65 21.38 21.84
N ASN A 120 7.02 22.49 21.46
CA ASN A 120 7.47 23.82 21.90
C ASN A 120 6.32 24.78 22.31
N PRO A 121 5.73 24.64 23.52
CA PRO A 121 4.67 25.52 24.00
C PRO A 121 5.15 26.89 24.53
N MET A 122 6.30 27.43 24.15
CA MET A 122 6.78 28.73 24.66
C MET A 122 7.47 29.59 23.58
N ALA A 123 6.70 30.15 22.64
CA ALA A 123 7.18 31.28 21.82
C ALA A 123 6.06 32.10 21.15
N ALA A 124 4.97 32.44 21.84
CA ALA A 124 4.09 33.54 21.39
C ALA A 124 3.17 34.04 22.51
N VAL A 125 3.50 35.20 23.08
CA VAL A 125 2.62 36.38 23.25
C VAL A 125 3.42 37.41 24.05
N GLY A 126 3.82 38.47 23.35
CA GLY A 126 4.51 39.63 23.92
C GLY A 126 3.55 40.62 24.58
N ALA A 127 4.15 41.47 25.40
CA ALA A 127 3.84 42.88 25.67
C ALA A 127 2.37 43.36 25.64
N ALA A 128 1.87 43.75 26.81
CA ALA A 128 1.16 45.04 27.00
C ALA A 128 0.96 45.34 28.49
N SER A 129 1.51 46.46 28.97
CA SER A 129 1.05 47.12 30.20
C SER A 129 -0.36 47.67 30.01
N PRO A 130 -1.13 47.83 31.11
CA PRO A 130 -1.75 49.12 31.35
C PRO A 130 -1.60 49.61 32.81
N SER A 131 -1.48 50.92 32.95
CA SER A 131 -1.59 51.68 34.20
C SER A 131 -3.01 51.61 34.78
N ALA A 132 -3.12 51.50 36.11
CA ALA A 132 -3.95 52.34 36.98
C ALA A 132 -3.98 51.76 38.40
N LEU A 133 -3.38 52.48 39.36
CA LEU A 133 -4.00 53.03 40.57
C LEU A 133 -3.05 54.06 41.18
#